data_AF-A0A0A9W2K0-F1
#
_entry.id   AF-A0A0A9W2K0-F1
#
_cell.length_a   1.000
_cell.length_b   1.000
_cell.length_c   1.000
_cell.angle_alpha   90.00
_cell.angle_beta   90.00
_cell.angle_gamma   90.00
#
_symmetry.space_group_name_H-M   'P 1'
#
loop_
_entity.id
_entity.type
_entity.pdbx_description
1 polymer ?
#
loop_
_entity_poly.entity_id
_entity_poly.type
_entity_poly.pdbx_seq_one_letter_code
_entity_poly.pdbx_strand_id
1 'polypeptide(L)'
;ASLNGLFLTSKKNDRTFYHARGRINPELSTEFERLNNHRLHTVSDRGREFLSRVGPEDLSLLTFNVQSLKAHKEDLIIDYLLPEIKIMAFTETWLNNNERVDLNGYRCVTQFKRENVRAGGVALYEKKECMLFSTPHILMEFDKKLTKLDRT
;
A
#
# COMPACT_ATOMS: atom_id res chain seq x y z
N ALA A 1 -6.35 26.35 13.85
CA ALA A 1 -5.73 25.31 12.98
C ALA A 1 -4.32 25.07 13.48
N SER A 2 -4.01 23.89 14.03
CA SER A 2 -2.63 23.57 14.47
C SER A 2 -1.86 22.96 13.31
N LEU A 3 -0.67 23.49 13.02
CA LEU A 3 0.33 23.03 12.06
C LEU A 3 1.01 21.70 12.47
N ASN A 4 0.24 20.76 13.03
CA ASN A 4 0.77 19.47 13.48
C ASN A 4 0.81 18.52 12.28
N GLY A 5 2.02 18.23 11.77
CA GLY A 5 2.24 17.31 10.65
C GLY A 5 3.04 17.88 9.47
N LEU A 6 3.47 19.15 9.52
CA LEU A 6 4.38 19.72 8.52
C LEU A 6 5.82 19.28 8.82
N PHE A 7 6.50 18.65 7.86
CA PHE A 7 7.93 18.40 7.95
C PHE A 7 8.67 19.12 6.82
N LEU A 8 9.79 19.74 7.15
CA LEU A 8 10.68 20.38 6.18
C LEU A 8 11.70 19.34 5.69
N THR A 9 11.84 19.20 4.39
CA THR A 9 12.88 18.37 3.76
C THR A 9 13.86 19.27 3.04
N SER A 10 15.15 18.93 3.04
CA SER A 10 16.15 19.61 2.22
C SER A 10 16.94 18.60 1.40
N LYS A 11 17.28 18.99 0.17
CA LYS A 11 17.89 18.11 -0.84
C LYS A 11 19.24 17.50 -0.41
N LYS A 12 19.89 18.08 0.61
CA LYS A 12 21.19 17.66 1.13
C LYS A 12 21.19 17.33 2.63
N ASN A 13 20.00 17.25 3.25
CA ASN A 13 19.89 17.24 4.71
C ASN A 13 20.62 18.44 5.36
N ASP A 14 20.78 19.53 4.60
CA ASP A 14 21.26 20.82 5.09
C ASP A 14 20.17 21.42 5.97
N ARG A 15 20.50 21.63 7.24
CA ARG A 15 19.62 22.19 8.27
C ARG A 15 19.92 23.66 8.52
N THR A 16 20.72 24.28 7.66
CA THR A 16 21.09 25.68 7.78
C THR A 16 20.03 26.54 7.12
N PHE A 17 19.31 27.31 7.91
CA PHE A 17 18.35 28.28 7.42
C PHE A 17 19.04 29.63 7.23
N TYR A 18 18.65 30.38 6.20
CA TYR A 18 19.22 31.70 5.93
C TYR A 18 18.10 32.74 5.79
N HIS A 19 18.34 33.94 6.31
CA HIS A 19 17.56 35.13 5.98
C HIS A 19 17.96 35.68 4.61
N ALA A 20 17.20 36.67 4.13
CA ALA A 20 17.60 37.48 2.98
C ALA A 20 19.07 37.93 3.14
N ARG A 21 19.86 37.76 2.06
CA ARG A 21 21.31 38.04 1.99
C ARG A 21 22.24 37.00 2.65
N GLY A 22 21.78 35.77 2.88
CA GLY A 22 22.67 34.65 3.21
C GLY A 22 23.21 34.66 4.65
N ARG A 23 22.59 35.42 5.56
CA ARG A 23 22.87 35.31 7.00
C ARG A 23 22.13 34.13 7.58
N ILE A 24 22.81 33.31 8.38
CA ILE A 24 22.19 32.17 9.06
C ILE A 24 21.06 32.66 9.97
N ASN A 25 19.93 31.95 9.94
CA ASN A 25 18.78 32.16 10.80
C ASN A 25 18.78 31.08 11.91
N PRO A 26 19.23 31.42 13.12
CA PRO A 26 19.28 30.48 14.23
C PRO A 26 17.89 30.10 14.75
N GLU A 27 16.92 31.03 14.74
CA GLU A 27 15.56 30.78 15.24
C GLU A 27 14.85 29.69 14.44
N LEU A 28 14.93 29.74 13.10
CA LEU A 28 14.39 28.68 12.24
C LEU A 28 15.13 27.37 12.41
N SER A 29 16.44 27.41 12.68
CA SER A 29 17.23 26.21 12.96
C SER A 29 16.76 25.53 14.26
N THR A 30 16.56 26.32 15.32
CA THR A 30 16.01 25.84 16.60
C THR A 30 14.59 25.30 16.45
N GLU A 31 13.71 26.01 15.72
CA GLU A 31 12.34 25.52 15.49
C GLU A 31 12.31 24.26 14.63
N PHE A 32 13.20 24.15 13.63
CA PHE A 32 13.35 22.93 12.83
C PHE A 32 13.81 21.76 13.70
N GLU A 33 14.80 21.95 14.58
CA GLU A 33 15.23 20.92 15.52
C GLU A 33 14.10 20.51 16.48
N ARG A 34 13.35 21.48 17.01
CA ARG A 34 12.18 21.21 17.86
C ARG A 34 11.15 20.36 17.12
N LEU A 35 10.80 20.70 15.88
CA LEU A 35 9.85 19.92 15.07
C LEU A 35 10.40 18.53 14.72
N ASN A 36 11.70 18.43 14.43
CA ASN A 36 12.32 17.15 14.12
C ASN A 36 12.35 16.21 15.35
N ASN A 37 12.49 16.77 16.55
CA ASN A 37 12.44 16.02 17.81
C ASN A 37 11.02 15.67 18.26
N HIS A 38 10.01 16.39 17.75
CA HIS A 38 8.59 16.14 18.03
C HIS A 38 7.86 15.62 16.78
N ARG A 39 8.49 14.67 16.07
CA ARG A 39 7.89 14.04 14.90
C ARG A 39 6.60 13.32 15.28
N LEU A 40 5.55 13.59 14.52
CA LEU A 40 4.26 12.94 14.70
C LEU A 40 4.36 11.54 14.10
N HIS A 41 4.31 10.51 14.94
CA HIS A 41 4.26 9.12 14.49
C HIS A 41 2.91 8.86 13.82
N THR A 42 2.94 8.70 12.51
CA THR A 42 1.73 8.40 11.75
C THR A 42 1.32 6.94 11.94
N VAL A 43 0.07 6.62 11.63
CA VAL A 43 -0.41 5.23 11.60
C VAL A 43 0.46 4.36 10.69
N SER A 44 0.93 4.96 9.61
CA SER A 44 1.65 4.26 8.57
C SER A 44 3.14 4.06 8.96
N ASP A 45 3.70 4.93 9.83
CA ASP A 45 4.97 4.66 10.55
C ASP A 45 4.87 3.45 11.48
N ARG A 46 3.77 3.37 12.24
CA ARG A 46 3.51 2.21 13.11
C ARG A 46 3.32 0.93 12.30
N GLY A 47 2.63 1.02 11.17
CA GLY A 47 2.48 -0.09 10.23
C GLY A 47 3.84 -0.58 9.72
N ARG A 48 4.75 0.33 9.37
CA ARG A 48 6.09 -0.02 8.91
C ARG A 48 6.93 -0.65 10.02
N GLU A 49 6.88 -0.10 11.23
CA GLU A 49 7.55 -0.70 12.38
C GLU A 49 7.03 -2.13 12.62
N PHE A 50 5.71 -2.33 12.53
CA PHE A 50 5.11 -3.66 12.62
C PHE A 50 5.65 -4.60 11.53
N LEU A 51 5.64 -4.18 10.26
CA LEU A 51 6.15 -4.99 9.15
C LEU A 51 7.65 -5.25 9.23
N SER A 52 8.44 -4.35 9.82
CA SER A 52 9.89 -4.56 9.99
C SER A 52 10.24 -5.72 10.91
N ARG A 53 9.28 -6.17 11.74
CA ARG A 53 9.42 -7.32 12.63
C ARG A 53 8.95 -8.63 11.99
N VAL A 54 8.30 -8.56 10.83
CA VAL A 54 7.78 -9.71 10.08
C VAL A 54 8.96 -10.36 9.36
N GLY A 55 9.26 -11.61 9.74
CA GLY A 55 10.30 -12.39 9.09
C GLY A 55 9.89 -12.94 7.72
N PRO A 56 10.81 -13.62 7.01
CA PRO A 56 10.51 -14.27 5.73
C PRO A 56 9.38 -15.30 5.79
N GLU A 57 9.21 -15.98 6.92
CA GLU A 57 8.18 -17.01 7.12
C GLU A 57 6.84 -16.46 7.65
N ASP A 58 6.83 -15.23 8.16
CA ASP A 58 5.62 -14.64 8.75
C ASP A 58 4.66 -14.13 7.68
N LEU A 59 3.35 -14.18 7.91
CA LEU A 59 2.36 -13.71 6.95
C LEU A 59 1.98 -12.24 7.20
N SER A 60 2.01 -11.42 6.14
CA SER A 60 1.37 -10.10 6.13
C SER A 60 0.28 -10.04 5.05
N LEU A 61 -0.91 -9.61 5.47
CA LEU A 61 -2.11 -9.51 4.64
C LEU A 61 -2.71 -8.11 4.80
N LEU A 62 -3.03 -7.49 3.67
CA LEU A 62 -3.79 -6.24 3.62
C LEU A 62 -5.14 -6.49 2.93
N THR A 63 -6.21 -5.98 3.52
CA THR A 63 -7.50 -5.83 2.84
C THR A 63 -7.76 -4.35 2.58
N PHE A 64 -8.06 -3.99 1.34
CA PHE A 64 -8.23 -2.59 0.97
C PHE A 64 -9.31 -2.40 -0.09
N ASN A 65 -10.20 -1.45 0.17
CA ASN A 65 -11.14 -0.98 -0.85
C ASN A 65 -10.43 0.07 -1.71
N VAL A 66 -10.11 -0.28 -2.95
CA VAL A 66 -9.26 0.54 -3.82
C VAL A 66 -10.04 1.52 -4.70
N GLN A 67 -11.37 1.43 -4.74
CA GLN A 67 -12.24 2.30 -5.54
C GLN A 67 -11.71 2.59 -6.97
N SER A 68 -11.38 1.52 -7.71
CA SER A 68 -10.66 1.49 -9.00
C SER A 68 -9.18 1.15 -8.88
N LEU A 69 -8.85 -0.13 -9.06
CA LEU A 69 -7.46 -0.60 -9.04
C LEU A 69 -6.64 0.02 -10.17
N LYS A 70 -7.25 0.23 -11.34
CA LYS A 70 -6.57 0.82 -12.50
C LYS A 70 -6.16 2.27 -12.27
N ALA A 71 -6.99 3.05 -11.56
CA ALA A 71 -6.72 4.46 -11.28
C ALA A 71 -5.63 4.62 -10.21
N HIS A 72 -5.61 3.75 -9.21
CA HIS A 72 -4.76 3.90 -8.02
C HIS A 72 -3.52 2.99 -8.00
N LYS A 73 -3.25 2.23 -9.07
CA LYS A 73 -2.11 1.31 -9.09
C LYS A 73 -0.76 1.97 -8.79
N GLU A 74 -0.54 3.20 -9.26
CA GLU A 74 0.71 3.92 -9.03
C GLU A 74 0.84 4.37 -7.58
N ASP A 75 -0.28 4.80 -6.97
CA ASP A 75 -0.31 5.16 -5.54
C ASP A 75 0.07 3.94 -4.68
N LEU A 76 -0.44 2.76 -5.02
CA LEU A 76 -0.12 1.51 -4.31
C LEU A 76 1.36 1.12 -4.41
N ILE A 77 2.01 1.43 -5.53
CA ILE A 77 3.43 1.10 -5.78
C ILE A 77 4.36 2.11 -5.13
N ILE A 78 4.00 3.40 -5.16
CA ILE A 78 4.81 4.49 -4.61
C ILE A 78 4.63 4.62 -3.09
N ASP A 79 3.53 4.10 -2.55
CA ASP A 79 3.31 4.07 -1.11
C ASP A 79 4.47 3.42 -0.37
N TYR A 80 4.76 3.95 0.81
CA TYR A 80 5.93 3.57 1.58
C TYR A 80 5.70 2.30 2.43
N LEU A 81 4.46 1.89 2.65
CA LEU A 81 4.06 0.75 3.46
C LEU A 81 3.58 -0.41 2.59
N LEU A 82 2.71 -0.14 1.62
CA LEU A 82 1.99 -1.18 0.88
C LEU A 82 2.91 -2.17 0.15
N PRO A 83 4.02 -1.76 -0.50
CA PRO A 83 4.92 -2.69 -1.20
C PRO A 83 5.57 -3.77 -0.31
N GLU A 84 5.55 -3.62 1.02
CA GLU A 84 6.09 -4.57 1.98
C GLU A 84 5.13 -5.73 2.31
N ILE A 85 3.86 -5.62 1.93
CA ILE A 85 2.84 -6.63 2.24
C ILE A 85 2.99 -7.88 1.36
N LYS A 86 2.86 -9.09 1.92
CA LYS A 86 2.98 -10.33 1.15
C LYS A 86 1.73 -10.66 0.34
N ILE A 87 0.55 -10.38 0.89
CA ILE A 87 -0.75 -10.62 0.23
C ILE A 87 -1.62 -9.36 0.29
N MET A 88 -2.16 -8.95 -0.86
CA MET A 88 -3.12 -7.85 -0.95
C MET A 88 -4.46 -8.36 -1.46
N ALA A 89 -5.53 -8.12 -0.71
CA ALA A 89 -6.90 -8.42 -1.08
C ALA A 89 -7.66 -7.12 -1.32
N PHE A 90 -7.96 -6.84 -2.59
CA PHE A 90 -8.66 -5.63 -3.02
C PHE A 90 -10.15 -5.87 -3.19
N THR A 91 -10.95 -4.88 -2.79
CA THR A 91 -12.37 -4.76 -3.10
C THR A 91 -12.62 -3.47 -3.88
N GLU A 92 -13.76 -3.39 -4.59
CA GLU A 92 -14.07 -2.28 -5.51
C GLU A 92 -12.96 -2.06 -6.55
N THR A 93 -12.46 -3.15 -7.14
CA THR A 93 -11.41 -3.06 -8.16
C THR A 93 -11.89 -2.39 -9.44
N TRP A 94 -13.20 -2.53 -9.73
CA TRP A 94 -13.90 -2.06 -10.93
C TRP A 94 -13.41 -2.66 -12.24
N LEU A 95 -12.50 -3.64 -12.18
CA LEU A 95 -11.96 -4.36 -13.32
C LEU A 95 -12.95 -5.39 -13.84
N ASN A 96 -13.14 -5.43 -15.15
CA ASN A 96 -13.88 -6.52 -15.79
C ASN A 96 -13.07 -7.83 -15.72
N ASN A 97 -13.75 -8.98 -15.83
CA ASN A 97 -13.11 -10.30 -15.70
C ASN A 97 -12.05 -10.60 -16.76
N ASN A 98 -12.07 -9.87 -17.89
CA ASN A 98 -11.10 -9.93 -18.98
C ASN A 98 -9.97 -8.89 -18.85
N GLU A 99 -10.07 -7.95 -17.91
CA GLU A 99 -9.03 -6.95 -17.66
C GLU A 99 -8.05 -7.44 -16.60
N ARG A 100 -6.79 -7.01 -16.70
CA ARG A 100 -5.75 -7.26 -15.70
C ARG A 100 -5.02 -5.96 -15.41
N VAL A 101 -4.57 -5.80 -14.17
CA VAL A 101 -3.66 -4.73 -13.76
C VAL A 101 -2.38 -5.39 -13.28
N ASP A 102 -1.24 -5.01 -13.86
CA ASP A 102 0.05 -5.43 -13.36
C ASP A 102 0.45 -4.53 -12.20
N LEU A 103 0.77 -5.14 -11.06
CA LEU A 103 1.33 -4.49 -9.89
C LEU A 103 2.76 -4.99 -9.74
N ASN A 104 3.73 -4.10 -9.89
CA ASN A 104 5.14 -4.49 -9.90
C ASN A 104 5.51 -5.25 -8.61
N GLY A 105 6.19 -6.38 -8.75
CA GLY A 105 6.52 -7.28 -7.63
C GLY A 105 5.39 -8.22 -7.18
N TYR A 106 4.17 -8.10 -7.73
CA TYR A 106 3.03 -8.93 -7.36
C TYR A 106 2.46 -9.72 -8.55
N ARG A 107 1.87 -10.87 -8.25
CA ARG A 107 1.09 -11.68 -9.18
C ARG A 107 -0.37 -11.66 -8.74
N CYS A 108 -1.28 -11.40 -9.68
CA CYS A 108 -2.70 -11.61 -9.47
C CYS A 108 -2.98 -13.13 -9.37
N VAL A 109 -3.41 -13.58 -8.19
CA VAL A 109 -3.78 -14.99 -7.93
C VAL A 109 -5.18 -15.26 -8.47
N THR A 110 -6.13 -14.38 -8.16
CA THR A 110 -7.51 -14.47 -8.64
C THR A 110 -8.16 -13.10 -8.67
N GLN A 111 -9.16 -12.95 -9.54
CA GLN A 111 -10.03 -11.78 -9.57
C GLN A 111 -11.43 -12.18 -10.02
N PHE A 112 -12.42 -11.39 -9.59
CA PHE A 112 -13.79 -11.61 -9.98
C PHE A 112 -14.59 -10.31 -9.89
N LYS A 113 -15.44 -10.06 -10.88
CA LYS A 113 -16.49 -9.04 -10.88
C LYS A 113 -17.75 -9.68 -11.44
N ARG A 114 -18.90 -9.37 -10.84
CA ARG A 114 -20.21 -9.82 -11.36
C ARG A 114 -20.43 -9.19 -12.74
N GLU A 115 -21.14 -9.89 -13.61
CA GLU A 115 -21.49 -9.34 -14.92
C GLU A 115 -22.53 -8.22 -14.79
N ASN A 116 -22.57 -7.32 -15.79
CA ASN A 116 -23.56 -6.24 -15.92
C ASN A 116 -23.64 -5.24 -14.74
N VAL A 117 -22.66 -5.22 -13.84
CA VAL A 117 -22.53 -4.17 -12.82
C VAL A 117 -21.41 -3.20 -13.15
N ARG A 118 -21.69 -1.90 -12.95
CA ARG A 118 -20.70 -0.84 -13.19
C ARG A 118 -19.52 -0.94 -12.23
N ALA A 119 -19.81 -1.06 -10.93
CA ALA A 119 -18.86 -1.04 -9.82
C ALA A 119 -18.80 -2.40 -9.10
N GLY A 120 -17.92 -2.51 -8.11
CA GLY A 120 -17.59 -3.76 -7.44
C GLY A 120 -16.40 -4.49 -8.07
N GLY A 121 -16.26 -5.75 -7.67
CA GLY A 121 -15.13 -6.60 -8.07
C GLY A 121 -14.09 -6.72 -6.97
N VAL A 122 -13.39 -7.85 -6.98
CA VAL A 122 -12.37 -8.23 -6.02
C VAL A 122 -11.14 -8.77 -6.73
N ALA A 123 -9.97 -8.63 -6.13
CA ALA A 123 -8.75 -9.24 -6.62
C ALA A 123 -7.80 -9.59 -5.48
N LEU A 124 -7.10 -10.70 -5.62
CA LEU A 124 -6.07 -11.16 -4.69
C LEU A 124 -4.72 -11.12 -5.38
N TYR A 125 -3.77 -10.40 -4.80
CA TYR A 125 -2.40 -10.29 -5.27
C TYR A 125 -1.45 -10.89 -4.23
N GLU A 126 -0.41 -11.54 -4.73
CA GLU A 126 0.64 -12.16 -3.93
C GLU A 126 2.00 -11.65 -4.40
N LYS A 127 2.87 -11.32 -3.45
CA LYS A 127 4.24 -10.92 -3.75
C LYS A 127 4.98 -12.10 -4.40
N LYS A 128 5.60 -11.85 -5.56
CA LYS A 128 6.22 -12.89 -6.41
C LYS A 128 7.30 -13.69 -5.69
N GLU A 129 7.93 -13.10 -4.68
CA GLU A 129 8.99 -13.72 -3.87
C GLU A 129 8.46 -14.74 -2.86
N CYS A 130 7.19 -14.64 -2.44
CA CYS A 130 6.64 -15.49 -1.38
C CYS A 130 5.99 -16.78 -1.90
N MET A 131 5.49 -16.80 -3.14
CA MET A 131 4.92 -17.98 -3.84
C MET A 131 4.12 -18.97 -2.96
N LEU A 132 3.38 -18.47 -1.96
CA LEU A 132 2.61 -19.22 -0.97
C LEU A 132 1.44 -19.98 -1.63
N PHE A 133 0.81 -19.41 -2.66
CA PHE A 133 -0.32 -20.02 -3.37
C PHE A 133 0.09 -20.93 -4.53
N SER A 134 1.33 -21.42 -4.57
CA SER A 134 1.84 -22.22 -5.68
C SER A 134 1.44 -23.71 -5.67
N THR A 135 0.51 -24.12 -4.79
CA THR A 135 -0.03 -25.48 -4.82
C THR A 135 -1.30 -25.55 -5.69
N PRO A 136 -1.34 -26.41 -6.73
CA PRO A 136 -2.54 -26.62 -7.56
C PRO A 136 -3.76 -27.12 -6.78
N HIS A 137 -3.59 -27.67 -5.57
CA HIS A 137 -4.68 -28.31 -4.82
C HIS A 137 -5.64 -27.33 -4.14
N ILE A 138 -5.18 -26.17 -3.67
CA ILE A 138 -6.05 -25.25 -2.90
C ILE A 138 -6.99 -24.46 -3.82
N LEU A 139 -6.52 -24.08 -5.02
CA LEU A 139 -7.34 -23.30 -5.97
C LEU A 139 -8.48 -24.13 -6.61
N MET A 140 -8.28 -25.45 -6.82
CA MET A 140 -9.33 -26.32 -7.39
C MET A 140 -10.55 -26.48 -6.46
N GLU A 141 -10.40 -26.31 -5.14
CA GLU A 141 -11.55 -26.43 -4.22
C GLU A 141 -12.43 -25.17 -4.20
N PHE A 142 -11.86 -23.98 -4.40
CA PHE A 142 -12.62 -22.74 -4.45
C PHE A 142 -13.47 -22.62 -5.73
N ASP A 143 -12.92 -23.00 -6.89
CA ASP A 143 -13.65 -23.02 -8.16
C ASP A 143 -14.86 -23.99 -8.13
N LYS A 144 -14.70 -25.13 -7.47
CA LYS A 144 -15.78 -26.12 -7.27
C LYS A 144 -16.90 -25.63 -6.35
N LYS A 145 -16.61 -24.71 -5.43
CA LYS A 145 -17.62 -24.12 -4.53
C LYS A 145 -18.36 -22.96 -5.19
N LEU A 146 -17.65 -22.12 -5.96
CA LEU A 146 -18.27 -21.02 -6.72
C LEU A 146 -19.25 -21.53 -7.79
N THR A 147 -18.88 -22.58 -8.55
CA THR A 147 -19.79 -23.22 -9.52
C THR A 147 -21.01 -23.91 -8.91
N LYS A 148 -20.99 -24.20 -7.61
CA LYS A 148 -22.17 -24.71 -6.88
C LYS A 148 -23.09 -23.59 -6.38
N LEU A 149 -22.58 -22.38 -6.16
CA LEU A 149 -23.38 -21.25 -5.70
C LEU A 149 -24.21 -20.64 -6.83
N ASP A 150 -23.72 -20.66 -8.08
CA ASP A 150 -24.45 -20.16 -9.26
C ASP A 150 -25.56 -21.12 -9.76
N ARG A 151 -25.81 -22.24 -9.05
CA ARG A 151 -26.82 -23.26 -9.42
C ARG A 151 -27.99 -23.38 -8.44
N THR A 152 -28.18 -22.38 -7.57
CA THR A 152 -29.32 -22.24 -6.64
C THR A 152 -29.84 -20.83 -6.69
#